data_AF-A0A8S3IID1-F1
#
_entry.id   AF-A0A8S3IID1-F1
#
_cell.length_a   1.000
_cell.length_b   1.000
_cell.length_c   1.000
_cell.angle_alpha   90.00
_cell.angle_beta   90.00
_cell.angle_gamma   90.00
#
_symmetry.space_group_name_H-M   'P 1'
#
loop_
_entity.id
_entity.type
_entity.pdbx_description
1 polymer ?
#
loop_
_entity_poly.entity_id
_entity_poly.type
_entity_poly.pdbx_seq_one_letter_code
_entity_poly.pdbx_strand_id
1 'polypeptide(L)'
;HQRQTLLPLILNLLDNSTVNILLLILSNSKQRAWFKKNQTSELVHNLITKLFGLYRLKQCSIHSIFKITAILHVHCNVKFSSDEVQHLLDLLISKTTDVTLGLCFLFMVPSLVERNEQKIIEWLTPTMSSISTDDKLLMIGLFCMTNYNEPLNAIVSSTLDFPCRIDPGHFHHSRLLLIQRVFTNDLLVQRFATIQITSNLNSHITIKHIPAHFICYLLSKGLCNQHRVQMSSWVWSQILQCTTPIHPIMLTLINELVTTIVDSRYLWHLIP
;
A
#
# COMPACT_ATOMS: atom_id res chain seq x y z
N HIS A 1 12.55 -14.64 -38.40
CA HIS A 1 13.18 -13.37 -37.98
C HIS A 1 13.19 -13.24 -36.46
N GLN A 2 14.24 -13.75 -35.81
CA GLN A 2 14.51 -13.54 -34.40
C GLN A 2 14.90 -12.07 -34.20
N ARG A 3 13.97 -11.22 -33.77
CA ARG A 3 14.36 -9.97 -33.11
C ARG A 3 14.98 -10.40 -31.79
N GLN A 4 16.31 -10.49 -31.76
CA GLN A 4 17.07 -10.58 -30.53
C GLN A 4 16.63 -9.42 -29.66
N THR A 5 15.85 -9.71 -28.62
CA THR A 5 15.57 -8.74 -27.58
C THR A 5 16.90 -8.39 -26.93
N LEU A 6 17.10 -7.13 -26.53
CA LEU A 6 18.33 -6.73 -25.80
C LEU A 6 18.42 -7.38 -24.41
N LEU A 7 17.31 -7.96 -23.95
CA LEU A 7 17.14 -8.51 -22.61
C LEU A 7 18.14 -9.64 -22.26
N PRO A 8 18.38 -10.68 -23.09
CA PRO A 8 19.35 -11.73 -22.77
C PRO A 8 20.79 -11.21 -22.67
N LEU A 9 21.17 -10.26 -23.53
CA LEU A 9 22.50 -9.64 -23.49
C LEU A 9 22.70 -8.85 -22.20
N ILE A 10 21.68 -8.11 -21.77
CA ILE A 10 21.72 -7.32 -20.53
C ILE A 10 21.64 -8.20 -19.29
N LEU A 11 20.90 -9.31 -19.33
CA LEU A 11 20.90 -10.28 -18.23
C LEU A 11 22.28 -10.94 -18.03
N ASN A 12 23.03 -11.13 -19.12
CA ASN A 12 24.40 -11.63 -19.05
C ASN A 12 25.38 -10.57 -18.51
N LEU A 13 25.20 -9.31 -18.88
CA LEU A 13 26.07 -8.18 -18.52
C LEU A 13 25.60 -7.36 -17.31
N LEU A 14 24.69 -7.91 -16.50
CA LEU A 14 24.03 -7.19 -15.41
C LEU A 14 25.05 -6.65 -14.38
N ASP A 15 25.20 -5.34 -14.37
CA ASP A 15 26.13 -4.51 -13.58
C ASP A 15 25.40 -3.21 -13.12
N ASN A 16 26.08 -2.34 -12.38
CA ASN A 16 25.49 -1.07 -11.89
C ASN A 16 24.87 -0.24 -13.04
N SER A 17 25.59 -0.14 -14.16
CA SER A 17 25.16 0.69 -15.30
C SER A 17 23.92 0.14 -16.01
N THR A 18 23.74 -1.17 -15.99
CA THR A 18 22.66 -1.86 -16.71
C THR A 18 21.41 -2.12 -15.88
N VAL A 19 21.39 -1.92 -14.55
CA VAL A 19 20.16 -2.02 -13.73
C VAL A 19 19.08 -1.06 -14.24
N ASN A 20 19.45 0.19 -14.51
CA ASN A 20 18.51 1.18 -15.04
C ASN A 20 18.04 0.84 -16.46
N ILE A 21 18.93 0.25 -17.27
CA ILE A 21 18.60 -0.23 -18.61
C ILE A 21 17.62 -1.42 -18.51
N LEU A 22 17.84 -2.33 -17.57
CA LEU A 22 16.93 -3.44 -17.31
C LEU A 22 15.54 -2.94 -16.92
N LEU A 23 15.46 -1.94 -16.03
CA LEU A 23 14.20 -1.29 -15.66
C LEU A 23 13.49 -0.65 -16.86
N LEU A 24 14.22 0.03 -17.74
CA LEU A 24 13.68 0.60 -18.98
C LEU A 24 13.13 -0.49 -19.91
N ILE A 25 13.86 -1.60 -20.05
CA ILE A 25 13.45 -2.73 -20.90
C ILE A 25 12.21 -3.40 -20.31
N LEU A 26 12.21 -3.68 -19.01
CA LEU A 26 11.05 -4.25 -18.32
C LEU A 26 9.85 -3.28 -18.32
N SER A 27 10.06 -1.98 -18.53
CA SER A 27 8.96 -1.03 -18.74
C SER A 27 8.28 -1.15 -20.10
N ASN A 28 8.90 -1.82 -21.07
CA ASN A 28 8.32 -2.07 -22.39
C ASN A 28 7.44 -3.34 -22.41
N SER A 29 6.18 -3.20 -22.83
CA SER A 29 5.21 -4.31 -22.87
C SER A 29 5.64 -5.48 -23.78
N LYS A 30 6.30 -5.22 -24.91
CA LYS A 30 6.78 -6.27 -25.83
C LYS A 30 7.91 -7.07 -25.20
N GLN A 31 8.79 -6.42 -24.46
CA GLN A 31 9.92 -7.05 -23.77
C GLN A 31 9.42 -7.90 -22.60
N ARG A 32 8.43 -7.41 -21.83
CA ARG A 32 7.76 -8.21 -20.79
C ARG A 32 7.08 -9.45 -21.37
N ALA A 33 6.34 -9.31 -22.47
CA ALA A 33 5.69 -10.44 -23.13
C ALA A 33 6.70 -11.48 -23.62
N TRP A 34 7.84 -11.03 -24.16
CA TRP A 34 8.93 -11.92 -24.53
C TRP A 34 9.53 -12.63 -23.31
N PHE A 35 9.80 -11.92 -22.22
CA PHE A 35 10.35 -12.52 -21.00
C PHE A 35 9.38 -13.56 -20.42
N LYS A 36 8.08 -13.22 -20.31
CA LYS A 36 7.03 -14.13 -19.85
C LYS A 36 7.00 -15.45 -20.63
N LYS A 37 7.27 -15.41 -21.94
CA LYS A 37 7.27 -16.59 -22.81
C LYS A 37 8.56 -17.43 -22.71
N ASN A 38 9.69 -16.79 -22.42
CA ASN A 38 11.03 -17.43 -22.48
C ASN A 38 11.70 -17.58 -21.11
N GLN A 39 11.03 -17.19 -20.03
CA GLN A 39 11.57 -17.33 -18.67
C GLN A 39 11.78 -18.81 -18.32
N THR A 40 12.95 -19.11 -17.76
CA THR A 40 13.27 -20.38 -17.12
C THR A 40 13.56 -20.13 -15.64
N SER A 41 13.41 -21.15 -14.80
CA SER A 41 13.77 -21.07 -13.38
C SER A 41 15.23 -20.65 -13.19
N GLU A 42 16.14 -21.19 -14.01
CA GLU A 42 17.56 -20.85 -13.99
C GLU A 42 17.82 -19.38 -14.35
N LEU A 43 17.13 -18.86 -15.37
CA LEU A 43 17.28 -17.45 -15.76
C LEU A 43 16.80 -16.51 -14.66
N VAL A 44 15.65 -16.81 -14.05
CA VAL A 44 15.11 -16.03 -12.92
C VAL A 44 16.07 -16.09 -11.74
N HIS A 45 16.55 -17.28 -11.38
CA HIS A 45 17.50 -17.46 -10.29
C HIS A 45 18.79 -16.66 -10.51
N ASN A 46 19.39 -16.77 -11.69
CA ASN A 46 20.61 -16.03 -12.04
C ASN A 46 20.40 -14.51 -12.00
N LEU A 47 19.25 -14.02 -12.47
CA LEU A 47 18.89 -12.60 -12.43
C LEU A 47 18.81 -12.12 -10.98
N ILE A 48 18.06 -12.82 -10.14
CA ILE A 48 17.85 -12.46 -8.73
C ILE A 48 19.19 -12.51 -7.96
N THR A 49 19.98 -13.57 -8.14
CA THR A 49 21.30 -13.71 -7.51
C THR A 49 22.25 -12.58 -7.92
N LYS A 50 22.27 -12.17 -9.20
CA LYS A 50 23.04 -11.00 -9.64
C LYS A 50 22.54 -9.70 -9.00
N LEU A 51 21.22 -9.47 -8.95
CA LEU A 51 20.66 -8.27 -8.31
C LEU A 51 21.03 -8.18 -6.83
N PHE A 52 20.94 -9.29 -6.09
CA PHE A 52 21.38 -9.35 -4.69
C PHE A 52 22.90 -9.17 -4.54
N GLY A 53 23.69 -9.68 -5.50
CA GLY A 53 25.13 -9.40 -5.56
C GLY A 53 25.43 -7.91 -5.70
N LEU A 54 24.76 -7.24 -6.64
CA LEU A 54 24.89 -5.78 -6.83
C LEU A 54 24.41 -4.98 -5.62
N TYR A 55 23.35 -5.43 -4.96
CA TYR A 55 22.88 -4.84 -3.70
C TYR A 55 23.94 -4.92 -2.60
N ARG A 56 24.56 -6.09 -2.40
CA ARG A 56 25.63 -6.28 -1.42
C ARG A 56 26.84 -5.38 -1.71
N LEU A 57 27.13 -5.13 -2.99
CA LEU A 57 28.16 -4.19 -3.43
C LEU A 57 27.73 -2.71 -3.35
N LYS A 58 26.52 -2.41 -2.84
CA LYS A 58 25.89 -1.07 -2.78
C LYS A 58 25.77 -0.38 -4.15
N GLN A 59 25.72 -1.18 -5.22
CA GLN A 59 25.57 -0.71 -6.60
C GLN A 59 24.10 -0.67 -7.04
N CYS A 60 23.19 -1.21 -6.23
CA CYS A 60 21.76 -1.21 -6.50
C CYS A 60 21.00 -0.84 -5.22
N SER A 61 19.92 -0.06 -5.34
CA SER A 61 19.07 0.30 -4.21
C SER A 61 18.01 -0.78 -3.94
N ILE A 62 17.52 -0.86 -2.69
CA ILE A 62 16.40 -1.74 -2.32
C ILE A 62 15.18 -1.45 -3.19
N HIS A 63 14.90 -0.17 -3.44
CA HIS A 63 13.81 0.27 -4.29
C HIS A 63 13.90 -0.34 -5.70
N SER A 64 15.07 -0.31 -6.34
CA SER A 64 15.26 -0.91 -7.67
C SER A 64 15.03 -2.42 -7.65
N ILE A 65 15.46 -3.12 -6.60
CA ILE A 65 15.24 -4.56 -6.46
C ILE A 65 13.75 -4.86 -6.34
N PHE A 66 13.05 -4.21 -5.41
CA PHE A 66 11.61 -4.41 -5.22
C PHE A 66 10.79 -4.04 -6.45
N LYS A 67 11.19 -2.99 -7.16
CA LYS A 67 10.56 -2.60 -8.43
C LYS A 67 10.74 -3.69 -9.49
N ILE A 68 11.96 -4.18 -9.70
CA ILE A 68 12.23 -5.24 -10.70
C ILE A 68 11.48 -6.51 -10.33
N THR A 69 11.54 -6.95 -9.07
CA THR A 69 10.87 -8.18 -8.64
C THR A 69 9.34 -8.06 -8.70
N ALA A 70 8.77 -6.90 -8.36
CA ALA A 70 7.35 -6.64 -8.54
C ALA A 70 6.94 -6.69 -10.03
N ILE A 71 7.73 -6.10 -10.93
CA ILE A 71 7.46 -6.17 -12.38
C ILE A 71 7.52 -7.61 -12.88
N LEU A 72 8.54 -8.36 -12.48
CA LEU A 72 8.71 -9.77 -12.83
C LEU A 72 7.53 -10.63 -12.35
N HIS A 73 7.08 -10.43 -11.12
CA HIS A 73 5.96 -11.17 -10.58
C HIS A 73 4.64 -10.78 -11.26
N VAL A 74 4.29 -9.50 -11.25
CA VAL A 74 2.97 -9.01 -11.66
C VAL A 74 2.78 -9.05 -13.18
N HIS A 75 3.81 -8.70 -13.97
CA HIS A 75 3.67 -8.59 -15.42
C HIS A 75 4.28 -9.76 -16.18
N CYS A 76 5.29 -10.43 -15.62
CA CYS A 76 5.90 -11.60 -16.24
C CYS A 76 5.41 -12.94 -15.66
N ASN A 77 4.58 -12.93 -14.61
CA ASN A 77 4.10 -14.13 -13.91
C ASN A 77 5.25 -15.01 -13.36
N VAL A 78 6.36 -14.40 -12.94
CA VAL A 78 7.46 -15.12 -12.30
C VAL A 78 6.99 -15.68 -10.96
N LYS A 79 7.20 -16.98 -10.77
CA LYS A 79 7.07 -17.65 -9.47
C LYS A 79 8.46 -17.82 -8.88
N PHE A 80 8.68 -17.22 -7.72
CA PHE A 80 9.95 -17.29 -7.03
C PHE A 80 10.13 -18.61 -6.30
N SER A 81 11.36 -19.10 -6.23
CA SER A 81 11.73 -20.27 -5.43
C SER A 81 11.69 -19.97 -3.92
N SER A 82 11.75 -21.01 -3.07
CA SER A 82 11.80 -20.83 -1.61
C SER A 82 12.95 -19.94 -1.17
N ASP A 83 14.10 -20.10 -1.80
CA ASP A 83 15.34 -19.45 -1.40
C ASP A 83 15.31 -17.97 -1.82
N GLU A 84 14.78 -17.68 -3.01
CA GLU A 84 14.53 -16.31 -3.49
C GLU A 84 13.53 -15.56 -2.59
N VAL A 85 12.46 -16.25 -2.15
CA VAL A 85 11.47 -15.68 -1.23
C VAL A 85 12.11 -15.36 0.12
N GLN A 86 12.99 -16.22 0.65
CA GLN A 86 13.71 -15.93 1.91
C GLN A 86 14.67 -14.75 1.75
N HIS A 87 15.44 -14.67 0.66
CA HIS A 87 16.31 -13.52 0.42
C HIS A 87 15.55 -12.19 0.27
N LEU A 88 14.39 -12.22 -0.39
CA LEU A 88 13.51 -11.04 -0.49
C LEU A 88 12.92 -10.65 0.86
N LEU A 89 12.56 -11.63 1.68
CA LEU A 89 12.07 -11.40 3.04
C LEU A 89 13.15 -10.77 3.93
N ASP A 90 14.37 -11.30 3.90
CA ASP A 90 15.50 -10.76 4.67
C ASP A 90 15.79 -9.31 4.28
N LEU A 91 15.68 -8.99 2.98
CA LEU A 91 15.81 -7.63 2.49
C LEU A 91 14.67 -6.74 2.96
N LEU A 92 13.43 -7.23 2.92
CA LEU A 92 12.25 -6.50 3.38
C LEU A 92 12.33 -6.14 4.88
N ILE A 93 12.70 -7.10 5.71
CA ILE A 93 12.77 -6.93 7.17
C ILE A 93 14.03 -6.14 7.59
N SER A 94 14.96 -5.87 6.67
CA SER A 94 16.15 -5.08 6.97
C SER A 94 15.81 -3.67 7.49
N LYS A 95 16.65 -3.15 8.39
CA LYS A 95 16.47 -1.81 8.99
C LYS A 95 16.49 -0.66 7.98
N THR A 96 17.02 -0.90 6.79
CA THR A 96 17.16 0.09 5.72
C THR A 96 15.91 0.24 4.86
N THR A 97 14.94 -0.66 5.01
CA THR A 97 13.71 -0.65 4.21
C THR A 97 12.71 0.34 4.77
N ASP A 98 12.30 1.29 3.93
CA ASP A 98 11.15 2.14 4.20
C ASP A 98 9.87 1.31 4.31
N VAL A 99 9.06 1.52 5.35
CA VAL A 99 7.88 0.70 5.61
C VAL A 99 6.81 0.88 4.55
N THR A 100 6.63 2.10 4.04
CA THR A 100 5.67 2.39 2.97
C THR A 100 6.05 1.63 1.71
N LEU A 101 7.34 1.65 1.33
CA LEU A 101 7.87 0.86 0.23
C LEU A 101 7.70 -0.65 0.45
N GLY A 102 8.03 -1.16 1.64
CA GLY A 102 7.90 -2.57 1.98
C GLY A 102 6.46 -3.07 1.94
N LEU A 103 5.50 -2.29 2.48
CA LEU A 103 4.07 -2.61 2.37
C LEU A 103 3.60 -2.64 0.92
N CYS A 104 3.98 -1.65 0.11
CA CYS A 104 3.66 -1.63 -1.32
C CYS A 104 4.21 -2.87 -2.04
N PHE A 105 5.40 -3.33 -1.66
CA PHE A 105 5.99 -4.56 -2.20
C PHE A 105 5.24 -5.83 -1.76
N LEU A 106 4.83 -5.92 -0.49
CA LEU A 106 4.00 -7.05 0.01
C LEU A 106 2.66 -7.15 -0.72
N PHE A 107 2.08 -6.02 -1.13
CA PHE A 107 0.83 -6.01 -1.91
C PHE A 107 1.03 -6.62 -3.30
N MET A 108 2.24 -6.51 -3.86
CA MET A 108 2.58 -7.07 -5.16
C MET A 108 2.96 -8.53 -5.12
N VAL A 109 3.58 -8.98 -4.03
CA VAL A 109 4.10 -10.35 -3.92
C VAL A 109 3.49 -11.04 -2.69
N PRO A 110 2.20 -11.46 -2.77
CA PRO A 110 1.49 -12.05 -1.63
C PRO A 110 2.12 -13.34 -1.10
N SER A 111 2.87 -14.07 -1.95
CA SER A 111 3.58 -15.29 -1.55
C SER A 111 4.60 -15.08 -0.43
N LEU A 112 5.09 -13.84 -0.23
CA LEU A 112 5.93 -13.50 0.91
C LEU A 112 5.16 -13.57 2.22
N VAL A 113 3.90 -13.14 2.20
CA VAL A 113 3.03 -13.06 3.37
C VAL A 113 2.59 -14.45 3.82
N GLU A 114 2.07 -15.26 2.89
CA GLU A 114 1.48 -16.58 3.17
C GLU A 114 2.41 -17.52 3.96
N ARG A 115 3.73 -17.38 3.80
CA ARG A 115 4.72 -18.26 4.44
C ARG A 115 5.46 -17.62 5.62
N ASN A 116 5.34 -16.31 5.82
CA ASN A 116 6.19 -15.57 6.76
C ASN A 116 5.42 -14.52 7.58
N GLU A 117 4.13 -14.74 7.80
CA GLU A 117 3.23 -13.83 8.51
C GLU A 117 3.80 -13.28 9.82
N GLN A 118 4.28 -14.16 10.70
CA GLN A 118 4.79 -13.78 12.02
C GLN A 118 5.98 -12.82 11.91
N LYS A 119 6.96 -13.13 11.05
CA LYS A 119 8.14 -12.29 10.83
C LYS A 119 7.75 -10.91 10.28
N ILE A 120 6.77 -10.85 9.38
CA ILE A 120 6.27 -9.59 8.80
C ILE A 120 5.53 -8.76 9.86
N ILE A 121 4.72 -9.39 10.70
CA ILE A 121 4.02 -8.72 11.80
C ILE A 121 5.02 -8.17 12.80
N GLU A 122 6.02 -8.96 13.22
CA GLU A 122 7.08 -8.53 14.14
C GLU A 122 7.87 -7.33 13.59
N TRP A 123 8.09 -7.28 12.27
CA TRP A 123 8.73 -6.14 11.60
C TRP A 123 7.84 -4.90 11.55
N LEU A 124 6.53 -5.06 11.26
CA LEU A 124 5.58 -3.94 11.12
C LEU A 124 5.11 -3.36 12.46
N THR A 125 4.98 -4.19 13.50
CA THR A 125 4.47 -3.78 14.82
C THR A 125 5.21 -2.57 15.42
N PRO A 126 6.56 -2.53 15.49
CA PRO A 126 7.26 -1.37 16.06
C PRO A 126 7.01 -0.09 15.25
N THR A 127 6.83 -0.19 13.93
CA THR A 127 6.56 0.95 13.04
C THR A 127 5.11 1.43 13.08
N MET A 128 4.21 0.71 13.76
CA MET A 128 2.88 1.23 14.09
C MET A 128 2.96 2.44 15.03
N SER A 129 3.99 2.53 15.87
CA SER A 129 4.25 3.73 16.67
C SER A 129 4.54 4.96 15.79
N SER A 130 5.21 4.77 14.64
CA SER A 130 5.50 5.82 13.67
C SER A 130 4.35 6.15 12.71
N ILE A 131 3.25 5.38 12.70
CA ILE A 131 2.01 5.80 11.99
C ILE A 131 1.51 7.16 12.50
N SER A 132 1.98 7.60 13.68
CA SER A 132 1.81 8.98 14.14
C SER A 132 2.11 10.07 13.15
N THR A 133 3.12 9.86 12.34
CA THR A 133 3.79 10.94 11.62
C THR A 133 3.69 10.78 10.11
N ASP A 134 3.20 9.64 9.61
CA ASP A 134 3.17 9.35 8.17
C ASP A 134 1.73 9.21 7.65
N ASP A 135 1.25 10.29 7.03
CA ASP A 135 -0.06 10.35 6.38
C ASP A 135 -0.23 9.27 5.30
N LYS A 136 0.85 8.86 4.60
CA LYS A 136 0.77 7.84 3.55
C LYS A 136 0.48 6.47 4.13
N LEU A 137 1.13 6.09 5.25
CA LEU A 137 0.85 4.83 5.94
C LEU A 137 -0.59 4.78 6.44
N LEU A 138 -1.07 5.90 6.95
CA LEU A 138 -2.45 6.04 7.40
C LEU A 138 -3.44 5.86 6.23
N MET A 139 -3.19 6.47 5.08
CA MET A 139 -3.97 6.27 3.85
C MET A 139 -3.93 4.81 3.36
N ILE A 140 -2.79 4.13 3.44
CA ILE A 140 -2.69 2.72 3.08
C ILE A 140 -3.59 1.86 3.98
N GLY A 141 -3.51 2.07 5.30
CA GLY A 141 -4.33 1.33 6.26
C GLY A 141 -5.83 1.54 6.01
N LEU A 142 -6.22 2.76 5.73
CA LEU A 142 -7.58 3.11 5.34
C LEU A 142 -8.08 2.38 4.11
N PHE A 143 -7.33 2.42 3.02
CA PHE A 143 -7.74 1.80 1.76
C PHE A 143 -7.83 0.29 1.89
N CYS A 144 -7.00 -0.31 2.76
CA CYS A 144 -7.13 -1.71 3.13
C CYS A 144 -8.48 -1.95 3.84
N MET A 145 -8.83 -1.18 4.87
CA MET A 145 -10.07 -1.34 5.65
C MET A 145 -11.35 -1.17 4.83
N THR A 146 -11.35 -0.19 3.94
CA THR A 146 -12.51 0.25 3.16
C THR A 146 -12.63 -0.49 1.83
N ASN A 147 -11.67 -1.37 1.50
CA ASN A 147 -11.57 -2.07 0.22
C ASN A 147 -11.48 -1.13 -1.01
N TYR A 148 -10.97 0.10 -0.83
CA TYR A 148 -10.74 1.03 -1.93
C TYR A 148 -9.44 0.70 -2.69
N ASN A 149 -9.52 -0.27 -3.61
CA ASN A 149 -8.35 -0.76 -4.36
C ASN A 149 -7.76 0.24 -5.37
N GLU A 150 -8.58 1.09 -6.02
CA GLU A 150 -8.07 2.08 -6.98
C GLU A 150 -7.10 3.09 -6.34
N PRO A 151 -7.47 3.76 -5.23
CA PRO A 151 -6.56 4.59 -4.45
C PRO A 151 -5.28 3.87 -4.02
N LEU A 152 -5.42 2.63 -3.55
CA LEU A 152 -4.30 1.81 -3.11
C LEU A 152 -3.35 1.52 -4.28
N ASN A 153 -3.88 1.19 -5.46
CA ASN A 153 -3.09 0.98 -6.67
C ASN A 153 -2.33 2.25 -7.10
N ALA A 154 -2.93 3.43 -6.92
CA ALA A 154 -2.27 4.70 -7.22
C ALA A 154 -1.09 4.97 -6.28
N ILE A 155 -1.28 4.78 -4.97
CA ILE A 155 -0.19 4.87 -3.98
C ILE A 155 0.92 3.90 -4.35
N VAL A 156 0.58 2.62 -4.53
CA VAL A 156 1.57 1.59 -4.83
C VAL A 156 2.33 1.87 -6.13
N SER A 157 1.64 2.31 -7.17
CA SER A 157 2.28 2.67 -8.44
C SER A 157 3.20 3.87 -8.32
N SER A 158 2.85 4.85 -7.48
CA SER A 158 3.70 6.00 -7.18
C SER A 158 4.90 5.63 -6.30
N THR A 159 4.73 4.73 -5.34
CA THR A 159 5.81 4.31 -4.42
C THR A 159 6.83 3.41 -5.11
N LEU A 160 6.42 2.62 -6.10
CA LEU A 160 7.31 1.76 -6.90
C LEU A 160 7.77 2.41 -8.22
N ASP A 161 7.33 3.63 -8.50
CA ASP A 161 7.57 4.35 -9.76
C ASP A 161 7.23 3.50 -10.99
N PHE A 162 6.14 2.72 -10.93
CA PHE A 162 5.74 1.82 -12.00
C PHE A 162 4.23 1.50 -11.97
N PRO A 163 3.53 1.51 -13.13
CA PRO A 163 2.11 1.22 -13.17
C PRO A 163 1.83 -0.25 -12.86
N CYS A 164 1.21 -0.48 -11.70
CA CYS A 164 0.81 -1.81 -11.26
C CYS A 164 -0.60 -1.82 -10.69
N ARG A 165 -1.19 -3.01 -10.72
CA ARG A 165 -2.51 -3.26 -10.16
C ARG A 165 -2.42 -4.46 -9.25
N ILE A 166 -2.87 -4.28 -8.02
CA ILE A 166 -3.04 -5.35 -7.05
C ILE A 166 -4.17 -6.25 -7.56
N ASP A 167 -3.90 -7.55 -7.62
CA ASP A 167 -4.93 -8.54 -7.88
C ASP A 167 -5.78 -8.75 -6.61
N PRO A 168 -7.07 -8.38 -6.60
CA PRO A 168 -7.90 -8.46 -5.41
C PRO A 168 -8.06 -9.89 -4.87
N GLY A 169 -7.91 -10.91 -5.72
CA GLY A 169 -7.98 -12.32 -5.31
C GLY A 169 -6.79 -12.72 -4.44
N HIS A 170 -5.57 -12.45 -4.92
CA HIS A 170 -4.34 -12.81 -4.22
C HIS A 170 -4.02 -11.90 -3.03
N PHE A 171 -4.52 -10.67 -3.04
CA PHE A 171 -4.29 -9.69 -1.97
C PHE A 171 -5.22 -9.87 -0.74
N HIS A 172 -6.30 -10.65 -0.87
CA HIS A 172 -7.30 -10.72 0.19
C HIS A 172 -6.71 -11.20 1.53
N HIS A 173 -5.88 -12.23 1.50
CA HIS A 173 -5.26 -12.79 2.69
C HIS A 173 -4.29 -11.82 3.37
N SER A 174 -3.37 -11.23 2.61
CA SER A 174 -2.42 -10.25 3.14
C SER A 174 -3.10 -9.00 3.66
N ARG A 175 -4.16 -8.54 3.00
CA ARG A 175 -4.99 -7.44 3.50
C ARG A 175 -5.64 -7.77 4.84
N LEU A 176 -6.23 -8.96 5.00
CA LEU A 176 -6.84 -9.35 6.26
C LEU A 176 -5.82 -9.40 7.40
N LEU A 177 -4.64 -9.99 7.14
CA LEU A 177 -3.54 -10.00 8.10
C LEU A 177 -3.19 -8.58 8.53
N LEU A 178 -3.03 -7.66 7.58
CA LEU A 178 -2.68 -6.28 7.88
C LEU A 178 -3.77 -5.57 8.67
N ILE A 179 -5.04 -5.72 8.29
CA ILE A 179 -6.17 -5.13 9.03
C ILE A 179 -6.22 -5.66 10.48
N GLN A 180 -6.06 -6.96 10.66
CA GLN A 180 -6.23 -7.59 11.97
C GLN A 180 -5.04 -7.38 12.91
N ARG A 181 -3.82 -7.28 12.36
CA ARG A 181 -2.59 -7.32 13.15
C ARG A 181 -1.79 -6.03 13.13
N VAL A 182 -2.01 -5.19 12.12
CA VAL A 182 -1.18 -4.02 11.83
C VAL A 182 -2.04 -2.75 11.91
N PHE A 183 -3.00 -2.60 11.01
CA PHE A 183 -3.95 -1.49 10.96
C PHE A 183 -5.21 -1.77 11.78
N THR A 184 -5.03 -1.99 13.08
CA THR A 184 -6.16 -2.24 13.98
C THR A 184 -7.13 -1.07 14.03
N ASN A 185 -8.42 -1.36 14.28
CA ASN A 185 -9.46 -0.34 14.40
C ASN A 185 -9.10 0.72 15.45
N ASP A 186 -8.59 0.30 16.61
CA ASP A 186 -8.17 1.16 17.72
C ASP A 186 -7.15 2.19 17.27
N LEU A 187 -6.08 1.74 16.59
CA LEU A 187 -5.00 2.61 16.13
C LEU A 187 -5.52 3.62 15.10
N LEU A 188 -6.30 3.16 14.14
CA LEU A 188 -6.84 4.02 13.10
C LEU A 188 -7.81 5.05 13.69
N VAL A 189 -8.75 4.64 14.54
CA VAL A 189 -9.73 5.56 15.16
C VAL A 189 -9.04 6.67 15.95
N GLN A 190 -8.02 6.33 16.73
CA GLN A 190 -7.21 7.33 17.45
C GLN A 190 -6.52 8.31 16.48
N ARG A 191 -6.04 7.84 15.33
CA ARG A 191 -5.39 8.67 14.32
C ARG A 191 -6.35 9.55 13.55
N PHE A 192 -7.44 8.99 13.04
CA PHE A 192 -8.44 9.75 12.29
C PHE A 192 -9.05 10.88 13.10
N ALA A 193 -9.17 10.70 14.42
CA ALA A 193 -9.59 11.75 15.34
C ALA A 193 -8.70 12.99 15.28
N THR A 194 -7.40 12.80 15.00
CA THR A 194 -6.37 13.85 14.99
C THR A 194 -6.07 14.40 13.59
N ILE A 195 -6.67 13.83 12.54
CA ILE A 195 -6.43 14.29 11.17
C ILE A 195 -6.96 15.71 11.00
N GLN A 196 -6.21 16.51 10.26
CA GLN A 196 -6.65 17.87 9.94
C GLN A 196 -7.88 17.88 9.04
N ILE A 197 -8.76 18.84 9.31
CA ILE A 197 -9.91 19.15 8.45
C ILE A 197 -9.43 19.64 7.08
N THR A 198 -10.21 19.34 6.05
CA THR A 198 -9.98 19.81 4.69
C THR A 198 -10.48 21.23 4.53
N SER A 199 -9.57 22.18 4.29
CA SER A 199 -9.91 23.58 4.03
C SER A 199 -10.57 23.76 2.67
N ASN A 200 -11.52 24.70 2.58
CA ASN A 200 -12.24 25.07 1.36
C ASN A 200 -12.91 23.88 0.63
N LEU A 201 -13.44 22.92 1.40
CA LEU A 201 -14.07 21.72 0.83
C LEU A 201 -15.35 22.10 0.06
N ASN A 202 -15.40 21.80 -1.24
CA ASN A 202 -16.53 22.11 -2.13
C ASN A 202 -16.76 20.99 -3.16
N SER A 203 -17.88 21.03 -3.88
CA SER A 203 -18.30 19.98 -4.83
C SER A 203 -17.43 19.87 -6.07
N HIS A 204 -16.54 20.84 -6.35
CA HIS A 204 -15.60 20.75 -7.46
C HIS A 204 -14.39 19.89 -7.13
N ILE A 205 -14.14 19.59 -5.85
CA ILE A 205 -13.09 18.67 -5.43
C ILE A 205 -13.54 17.24 -5.77
N THR A 206 -12.93 16.65 -6.79
CA THR A 206 -13.21 15.28 -7.23
C THR A 206 -12.25 14.24 -6.63
N ILE A 207 -11.32 14.68 -5.79
CA ILE A 207 -10.32 13.81 -5.15
C ILE A 207 -11.05 12.85 -4.21
N LYS A 208 -10.93 11.55 -4.45
CA LYS A 208 -11.61 10.50 -3.66
C LYS A 208 -11.01 10.32 -2.24
N HIS A 209 -9.94 11.01 -1.89
CA HIS A 209 -9.20 10.82 -0.64
C HIS A 209 -9.40 11.98 0.34
N ILE A 210 -10.65 12.39 0.54
CA ILE A 210 -10.98 13.42 1.53
C ILE A 210 -11.10 12.73 2.91
N PRO A 211 -10.43 13.23 3.96
CA PRO A 211 -10.56 12.74 5.34
C PRO A 211 -12.00 12.43 5.78
N ALA A 212 -12.97 13.25 5.35
CA ALA A 212 -14.39 13.08 5.62
C ALA A 212 -14.94 11.70 5.22
N HIS A 213 -14.47 11.09 4.12
CA HIS A 213 -14.89 9.74 3.73
C HIS A 213 -14.53 8.69 4.79
N PHE A 214 -13.40 8.86 5.47
CA PHE A 214 -12.95 7.93 6.50
C PHE A 214 -13.69 8.14 7.81
N ILE A 215 -13.94 9.40 8.20
CA ILE A 215 -14.80 9.68 9.36
C ILE A 215 -16.20 9.10 9.14
N CYS A 216 -16.78 9.23 7.93
CA CYS A 216 -18.03 8.55 7.58
C CYS A 216 -17.93 7.04 7.80
N TYR A 217 -16.85 6.42 7.30
CA TYR A 217 -16.64 4.98 7.47
C TYR A 217 -16.58 4.58 8.96
N LEU A 218 -15.81 5.30 9.79
CA LEU A 218 -15.68 5.02 11.23
C LEU A 218 -17.01 5.16 11.96
N LEU A 219 -17.79 6.19 11.63
CA LEU A 219 -19.13 6.42 12.19
C LEU A 219 -20.11 5.30 11.77
N SER A 220 -20.17 4.99 10.48
CA SER A 220 -21.07 3.94 9.93
C SER A 220 -20.79 2.54 10.50
N LYS A 221 -19.54 2.27 10.91
CA LYS A 221 -19.13 1.01 11.54
C LYS A 221 -19.23 1.04 13.08
N GLY A 222 -19.62 2.17 13.68
CA GLY A 222 -19.69 2.34 15.12
C GLY A 222 -18.33 2.27 15.83
N LEU A 223 -17.23 2.41 15.09
CA LEU A 223 -15.87 2.28 15.65
C LEU A 223 -15.54 3.44 16.59
N CYS A 224 -16.00 4.66 16.29
CA CYS A 224 -15.84 5.80 17.18
C CYS A 224 -16.43 5.54 18.58
N ASN A 225 -17.60 4.88 18.64
CA ASN A 225 -18.28 4.55 19.89
C ASN A 225 -17.57 3.47 20.67
N GLN A 226 -17.16 2.39 19.98
CA GLN A 226 -16.42 1.30 20.60
C GLN A 226 -15.13 1.79 21.28
N HIS A 227 -14.44 2.76 20.65
CA HIS A 227 -13.20 3.33 21.17
C HIS A 227 -13.37 4.64 21.95
N ARG A 228 -14.62 5.06 22.25
CA ARG A 228 -14.94 6.26 23.03
C ARG A 228 -14.33 7.56 22.48
N VAL A 229 -14.29 7.71 21.16
CA VAL A 229 -13.76 8.90 20.50
C VAL A 229 -14.90 9.79 20.01
N GLN A 230 -14.95 11.02 20.52
CA GLN A 230 -15.91 12.04 20.11
C GLN A 230 -15.46 12.73 18.81
N MET A 231 -16.27 12.58 17.76
CA MET A 231 -16.02 13.17 16.44
C MET A 231 -16.87 14.43 16.16
N SER A 232 -17.75 14.83 17.08
CA SER A 232 -18.65 15.98 16.90
C SER A 232 -17.88 17.28 16.65
N SER A 233 -16.80 17.53 17.40
CA SER A 233 -15.93 18.70 17.25
C SER A 233 -15.22 18.72 15.89
N TRP A 234 -14.76 17.55 15.42
CA TRP A 234 -14.11 17.40 14.13
C TRP A 234 -15.10 17.67 12.99
N VAL A 235 -16.27 17.03 13.02
CA VAL A 235 -17.32 17.19 12.00
C VAL A 235 -17.78 18.65 11.95
N TRP A 236 -18.00 19.28 13.11
CA TRP A 236 -18.35 20.70 13.19
C TRP A 236 -17.28 21.59 12.55
N SER A 237 -16.00 21.37 12.89
CA SER A 237 -14.89 22.12 12.32
C SER A 237 -14.78 21.92 10.80
N GLN A 238 -15.03 20.70 10.31
CA GLN A 238 -15.03 20.41 8.87
C GLN A 238 -16.17 21.13 8.14
N ILE A 239 -17.36 21.24 8.74
CA ILE A 239 -18.49 21.99 8.18
C ILE A 239 -18.12 23.47 8.03
N LEU A 240 -17.47 24.06 9.04
CA LEU A 240 -17.04 25.47 9.00
C LEU A 240 -16.00 25.75 7.91
N GLN A 241 -15.27 24.74 7.46
CA GLN A 241 -14.26 24.85 6.40
C GLN A 241 -14.81 24.54 4.99
N CYS A 242 -16.10 24.25 4.86
CA CYS A 242 -16.71 24.01 3.55
C CYS A 242 -17.04 25.32 2.83
N THR A 243 -16.93 25.30 1.50
CA THR A 243 -17.31 26.42 0.64
C THR A 243 -18.40 26.00 -0.35
N THR A 244 -19.15 26.97 -0.87
CA THR A 244 -20.22 26.71 -1.83
C THR A 244 -19.65 26.48 -3.24
N PRO A 245 -20.21 25.55 -4.03
CA PRO A 245 -21.22 24.54 -3.66
C PRO A 245 -20.68 23.46 -2.71
N ILE A 246 -21.50 23.01 -1.76
CA ILE A 246 -21.09 22.03 -0.72
C ILE A 246 -20.75 20.67 -1.33
N HIS A 247 -19.67 20.04 -0.88
CA HIS A 247 -19.29 18.69 -1.33
C HIS A 247 -20.30 17.63 -0.83
N PRO A 248 -20.77 16.69 -1.68
CA PRO A 248 -21.78 15.68 -1.31
C PRO A 248 -21.43 14.82 -0.08
N ILE A 249 -20.13 14.55 0.14
CA ILE A 249 -19.68 13.79 1.32
C ILE A 249 -20.13 14.39 2.64
N MET A 250 -20.31 15.71 2.71
CA MET A 250 -20.72 16.38 3.93
C MET A 250 -22.14 16.00 4.33
N LEU A 251 -23.02 15.79 3.34
CA LEU A 251 -24.39 15.31 3.59
C LEU A 251 -24.36 13.91 4.19
N THR A 252 -23.56 13.01 3.61
CA THR A 252 -23.36 11.66 4.14
C THR A 252 -22.75 11.69 5.54
N LEU A 253 -21.74 12.52 5.77
CA LEU A 253 -21.06 12.64 7.07
C LEU A 253 -22.00 13.11 8.17
N ILE A 254 -22.82 14.13 7.89
CA ILE A 254 -23.81 14.64 8.84
C ILE A 254 -24.86 13.57 9.12
N ASN A 255 -25.34 12.87 8.08
CA ASN A 255 -26.30 11.78 8.26
C ASN A 255 -25.73 10.67 9.15
N GLU A 256 -24.51 10.21 8.90
CA GLU A 256 -23.85 9.19 9.73
C GLU A 256 -23.59 9.68 11.17
N LEU A 257 -23.27 10.95 11.36
CA LEU A 257 -23.15 11.51 12.71
C LEU A 257 -24.50 11.48 13.45
N VAL A 258 -25.58 11.93 12.80
CA VAL A 258 -26.92 11.94 13.39
C VAL A 258 -27.39 10.51 13.69
N THR A 259 -27.20 9.56 12.78
CA THR A 259 -27.57 8.16 13.02
C THR A 259 -26.81 7.60 14.22
N THR A 260 -25.50 7.87 14.34
CA THR A 260 -24.73 7.40 15.50
C THR A 260 -25.15 8.02 16.83
N ILE A 261 -25.71 9.24 16.84
CA ILE A 261 -26.21 9.89 18.05
C ILE A 261 -27.59 9.35 18.43
N VAL A 262 -28.46 9.11 17.44
CA VAL A 262 -29.85 8.68 17.64
C VAL A 262 -29.95 7.19 17.93
N ASP A 263 -29.06 6.36 17.37
CA ASP A 263 -29.09 4.91 17.57
C ASP A 263 -28.69 4.56 19.01
N SER A 264 -29.70 4.20 19.81
CA SER A 264 -29.61 3.92 21.26
C SER A 264 -28.69 2.76 21.65
N ARG A 265 -28.12 2.05 20.66
CA ARG A 265 -27.09 1.01 20.84
C ARG A 265 -25.70 1.59 21.11
N TYR A 266 -25.52 2.89 20.83
CA TYR A 266 -24.29 3.61 21.08
C TYR A 266 -24.58 4.71 22.11
N LEU A 267 -24.46 4.37 23.40
CA LEU A 267 -24.51 5.34 24.49
C LEU A 267 -23.33 6.29 24.36
N TRP A 268 -23.47 7.33 23.56
CA TRP A 268 -22.68 8.53 23.73
C TRP A 268 -23.02 9.07 25.11
N HIS A 269 -22.09 8.94 26.04
CA HIS A 269 -22.10 9.81 27.21
C HIS A 269 -21.83 11.21 26.67
N LEU A 270 -22.92 11.91 26.30
CA LEU A 270 -22.96 13.36 26.22
C LEU A 270 -22.65 13.84 27.63
N ILE A 271 -21.36 13.93 27.95
CA ILE A 271 -20.92 14.61 29.15
C ILE A 271 -21.18 16.09 28.84
N PRO A 272 -22.02 16.76 29.64
CA PRO A 272 -22.35 18.16 29.46
C PRO A 272 -21.12 19.08 29.55
#